data_AF-A0A8B7Q832-F1
#
_entry.id   AF-A0A8B7Q832-F1
#
_cell.length_a   1.000
_cell.length_b   1.000
_cell.length_c   1.000
_cell.angle_alpha   90.00
_cell.angle_beta   90.00
_cell.angle_gamma   90.00
#
_symmetry.space_group_name_H-M   'P 1'
#
loop_
_entity.id
_entity.type
_entity.pdbx_description
1 polymer ?
#
loop_
_entity_poly.entity_id
_entity_poly.type
_entity_poly.pdbx_seq_one_letter_code
_entity_poly.pdbx_strand_id
1 'polypeptide(L)'
;MNYARFLTATSAARKPSAIRVWTEILNRAPKSVISLATGSPNPNTFPFKTAVITTKHGQTIQFDEEIMKRALQYSQSAGIPELLSWLKQLQVKLHNPPTIHYPSSQGQMDICVTAGGQDGLCKVRLKGKGTPHEKSNTFINTGISH
;
A
#
# COMPACT_ATOMS: atom_id res chain seq x y z
N MET A 1 11.91 -15.55 -10.22
CA MET A 1 12.09 -15.00 -11.59
C MET A 1 12.59 -13.56 -11.49
N ASN A 2 13.50 -13.09 -12.35
CA ASN A 2 14.04 -11.72 -12.31
C ASN A 2 13.47 -10.85 -13.45
N TYR A 3 12.72 -9.82 -13.08
CA TYR A 3 12.07 -8.87 -14.00
C TYR A 3 12.80 -7.53 -14.16
N ALA A 4 14.01 -7.38 -13.60
CA ALA A 4 14.75 -6.11 -13.59
C ALA A 4 14.97 -5.52 -14.99
N ARG A 5 15.09 -6.38 -16.02
CA ARG A 5 15.23 -5.98 -17.42
C ARG A 5 14.06 -5.12 -17.96
N PHE A 6 12.90 -5.21 -17.33
CA PHE A 6 11.69 -4.48 -17.73
C PHE A 6 11.52 -3.16 -16.98
N LEU A 7 12.41 -2.83 -16.04
CA LEU A 7 12.36 -1.55 -15.34
C LEU A 7 12.81 -0.42 -16.27
N THR A 8 12.13 0.73 -16.19
CA THR A 8 12.63 1.95 -16.84
C THR A 8 13.89 2.45 -16.16
N ALA A 9 14.74 3.20 -16.89
CA ALA A 9 15.92 3.84 -16.32
C ALA A 9 15.56 4.72 -15.10
N THR A 10 14.45 5.46 -15.17
CA THR A 10 13.96 6.27 -14.05
C THR A 10 13.58 5.42 -12.85
N SER A 11 12.88 4.30 -13.04
CA SER A 11 12.50 3.43 -11.92
C SER A 11 13.72 2.74 -11.31
N ALA A 12 14.67 2.28 -12.13
CA ALA A 12 15.89 1.63 -11.69
C ALA A 12 16.83 2.58 -10.91
N ALA A 13 16.79 3.88 -11.22
CA ALA A 13 17.59 4.90 -10.52
C ALA A 13 17.01 5.35 -9.17
N ARG A 14 15.77 4.98 -8.83
CA ARG A 14 15.16 5.36 -7.54
C ARG A 14 15.90 4.73 -6.39
N LYS A 15 16.24 5.54 -5.39
CA LYS A 15 16.83 5.09 -4.12
C LYS A 15 15.81 5.29 -3.00
N PRO A 16 15.81 4.41 -1.97
CA PRO A 16 14.96 4.60 -0.82
C PRO A 16 15.33 5.91 -0.09
N SER A 17 14.33 6.61 0.44
CA SER A 17 14.57 7.78 1.28
C SER A 17 15.19 7.35 2.60
N ALA A 18 16.32 7.95 2.98
CA ALA A 18 17.01 7.65 4.23
C ALA A 18 16.10 7.81 5.46
N ILE A 19 15.29 8.88 5.49
CA ILE A 19 14.31 9.12 6.57
C ILE A 19 13.25 8.02 6.59
N ARG A 20 12.79 7.53 5.43
CA ARG A 20 11.78 6.47 5.37
C ARG A 20 12.33 5.13 5.87
N VAL A 21 13.55 4.78 5.46
CA VAL A 21 14.24 3.59 5.99
C VAL A 21 14.42 3.70 7.50
N TRP A 22 14.79 4.87 7.99
CA TRP A 22 14.92 5.13 9.42
C TRP A 22 13.59 4.98 10.18
N THR A 23 12.50 5.55 9.65
CA THR A 23 11.15 5.40 10.22
C THR A 23 10.72 3.94 10.28
N GLU A 24 11.03 3.13 9.26
CA GLU A 24 10.73 1.69 9.28
C GLU A 24 11.48 0.95 10.39
N ILE A 25 12.75 1.29 10.62
CA ILE A 25 13.55 0.73 11.72
C ILE A 25 12.95 1.13 13.08
N LEU A 26 12.64 2.42 13.26
CA LEU A 26 12.07 2.92 14.50
C LEU A 26 10.70 2.31 14.82
N ASN A 27 9.86 2.10 13.81
CA ASN A 27 8.56 1.45 13.98
C ASN A 27 8.67 0.00 14.45
N ARG A 28 9.83 -0.64 14.28
CA ARG A 28 10.13 -2.01 14.75
C ARG A 28 11.00 -2.02 16.01
N ALA A 29 11.52 -0.87 16.44
CA ALA A 29 12.39 -0.76 17.59
C ALA A 29 11.61 -0.91 18.91
N PRO A 30 12.29 -1.30 20.00
CA PRO A 30 11.68 -1.32 21.33
C PRO A 30 11.17 0.06 21.75
N LYS A 31 10.08 0.10 22.53
CA LYS A 31 9.48 1.35 23.05
C LYS A 31 10.43 2.21 23.90
N SER A 32 11.54 1.63 24.38
CA SER A 32 12.58 2.36 25.12
C SER A 32 13.43 3.28 24.23
N VAL A 33 13.38 3.12 22.90
CA VAL A 33 14.13 3.96 21.98
C VAL A 33 13.45 5.31 21.83
N ILE A 34 14.15 6.39 22.19
CA ILE A 34 13.69 7.76 21.99
C ILE A 34 14.19 8.24 20.63
N SER A 35 13.27 8.53 19.70
CA SER A 35 13.61 9.11 18.40
C SER A 35 13.59 10.64 18.48
N LEU A 36 14.75 11.26 18.20
CA LEU A 36 14.87 12.71 17.99
C LEU A 36 14.97 13.10 16.51
N ALA A 37 14.99 12.10 15.61
CA ALA A 37 15.32 12.28 14.20
C ALA A 37 14.11 12.28 13.26
N THR A 38 12.93 11.92 13.75
CA THR A 38 11.73 11.78 12.92
C THR A 38 10.77 12.95 13.08
N GLY A 39 10.44 13.63 11.99
CA GLY A 39 9.40 14.67 11.93
C GLY A 39 7.98 14.10 12.01
N SER A 40 7.73 13.17 12.94
CA SER A 40 6.40 12.62 13.20
C SER A 40 5.70 13.47 14.26
N PRO A 41 4.52 14.04 13.96
CA PRO A 41 3.78 14.86 14.93
C PRO A 41 3.33 14.04 16.14
N ASN A 42 3.16 14.70 17.28
CA ASN A 42 2.66 14.08 18.51
C ASN A 42 1.20 13.61 18.30
N PRO A 43 0.88 12.32 18.46
CA PRO A 43 -0.48 11.82 18.23
C PRO A 43 -1.56 12.46 19.11
N ASN A 44 -1.20 13.01 20.28
CA ASN A 44 -2.15 13.69 21.16
C ASN A 44 -2.59 15.07 20.63
N THR A 45 -1.95 15.58 19.58
CA THR A 45 -2.37 16.84 18.93
C THR A 45 -3.32 16.61 17.76
N PHE A 46 -3.66 15.36 17.44
CA PHE A 46 -4.60 15.06 16.37
C PHE A 46 -6.03 15.46 16.78
N PRO A 47 -6.80 16.13 15.91
CA PRO A 47 -8.10 16.69 16.28
C PRO A 47 -9.26 15.67 16.32
N PHE A 48 -8.98 14.37 16.12
CA PHE A 48 -9.98 13.31 16.15
C PHE A 48 -9.63 12.29 17.25
N LYS A 49 -10.56 12.07 18.17
CA LYS A 49 -10.37 11.16 19.30
C LYS A 49 -10.87 9.75 19.00
N THR A 50 -12.07 9.61 18.48
CA THR A 50 -12.71 8.32 18.17
C THR A 50 -13.61 8.45 16.96
N ALA A 51 -13.92 7.34 16.30
CA ALA A 51 -14.94 7.31 15.26
C ALA A 51 -15.78 6.03 15.37
N VAL A 52 -17.07 6.11 15.05
CA VAL A 52 -17.95 4.96 14.92
C VAL A 52 -18.60 5.03 13.55
N ILE A 53 -18.41 3.98 12.76
CA ILE A 53 -18.98 3.87 11.41
C ILE A 53 -20.04 2.78 11.45
N THR A 54 -21.29 3.13 11.18
CA THR A 54 -22.40 2.17 11.12
C THR A 54 -22.63 1.75 9.68
N THR A 55 -22.60 0.45 9.42
CA THR A 55 -22.92 -0.12 8.11
C THR A 55 -24.43 -0.11 7.88
N LYS A 56 -24.87 -0.23 6.62
CA LYS A 56 -26.30 -0.31 6.26
C LYS A 56 -27.06 -1.46 6.96
N HIS A 57 -26.34 -2.48 7.41
CA HIS A 57 -26.88 -3.66 8.08
C HIS A 57 -26.81 -3.55 9.62
N GLY A 58 -26.49 -2.37 10.14
CA GLY A 58 -26.50 -2.06 11.58
C GLY A 58 -25.23 -2.45 12.34
N GLN A 59 -24.24 -3.09 11.69
CA GLN A 59 -22.96 -3.37 12.35
C GLN A 59 -22.16 -2.08 12.52
N THR A 60 -21.52 -1.94 13.67
CA THR A 60 -20.67 -0.79 13.98
C THR A 60 -19.20 -1.17 13.89
N ILE A 61 -18.40 -0.29 13.29
CA ILE A 61 -16.94 -0.35 13.26
C ILE A 61 -16.45 0.79 14.16
N GLN A 62 -15.81 0.43 15.27
CA GLN A 62 -15.33 1.39 16.26
C GLN A 62 -13.82 1.61 16.12
N PHE A 63 -13.44 2.88 16.01
CA PHE A 63 -12.07 3.36 16.11
C PHE A 63 -11.92 4.00 17.49
N ASP A 64 -11.25 3.31 18.40
CA ASP A 64 -10.85 3.86 19.68
C ASP A 64 -9.70 4.88 19.52
N GLU A 65 -9.30 5.50 20.63
CA GLU A 65 -8.27 6.53 20.63
C GLU A 65 -6.91 6.04 20.13
N GLU A 66 -6.52 4.80 20.47
CA GLU A 66 -5.22 4.24 20.08
C GLU A 66 -5.21 3.87 18.59
N ILE A 67 -6.30 3.27 18.10
CA ILE A 67 -6.49 3.00 16.67
C ILE A 67 -6.55 4.32 15.90
N MET A 68 -7.23 5.34 16.41
CA MET A 68 -7.32 6.66 15.76
C MET A 68 -5.95 7.33 15.65
N LYS A 69 -5.17 7.36 16.74
CA LYS A 69 -3.79 7.88 16.75
C LYS A 69 -2.92 7.18 15.70
N ARG A 70 -3.04 5.86 15.59
CA ARG A 70 -2.27 5.09 14.62
C ARG A 70 -2.74 5.32 13.17
N ALA A 71 -4.05 5.41 12.95
CA ALA A 71 -4.62 5.62 11.62
C ALA A 71 -4.24 6.99 11.02
N LEU A 72 -4.10 8.02 11.87
CA LEU A 72 -3.75 9.37 11.46
C LEU A 72 -2.23 9.61 11.36
N GLN A 73 -1.42 8.74 11.96
CA GLN A 73 0.03 8.85 11.92
C GLN A 73 0.62 8.34 10.59
N TYR A 74 1.80 8.84 10.24
CA TYR A 74 2.58 8.28 9.13
C TYR A 74 2.83 6.77 9.31
N SER A 75 2.61 6.03 8.23
CA SER A 75 2.87 4.59 8.16
C SER A 75 3.89 4.26 7.06
N GLN A 76 4.18 2.96 6.92
CA GLN A 76 5.05 2.46 5.86
C GLN A 76 4.44 2.77 4.49
N SER A 77 5.29 3.02 3.49
CA SER A 77 4.80 3.37 2.15
C SER A 77 3.96 2.26 1.50
N ALA A 78 4.14 1.01 1.90
CA ALA A 78 3.32 -0.10 1.44
C ALA A 78 1.89 -0.07 2.01
N GLY A 79 1.69 0.53 3.19
CA GLY A 79 0.41 0.57 3.89
C GLY A 79 0.53 0.23 5.38
N ILE A 80 -0.61 0.22 6.05
CA ILE A 80 -0.72 -0.14 7.46
C ILE A 80 -0.56 -1.68 7.60
N PRO A 81 0.32 -2.19 8.49
CA PRO A 81 0.65 -3.61 8.57
C PRO A 81 -0.55 -4.55 8.74
N GLU A 82 -1.52 -4.18 9.57
CA GLU A 82 -2.74 -4.96 9.83
C GLU A 82 -3.58 -5.12 8.58
N LEU A 83 -3.74 -4.03 7.81
CA LEU A 83 -4.46 -4.05 6.55
C LEU A 83 -3.72 -4.90 5.51
N LEU A 84 -2.39 -4.78 5.43
CA LEU A 84 -1.58 -5.58 4.51
C LEU A 84 -1.68 -7.08 4.83
N SER A 85 -1.64 -7.45 6.11
CA SER A 85 -1.81 -8.84 6.54
C SER A 85 -3.17 -9.39 6.13
N TRP A 86 -4.23 -8.63 6.39
CA TRP A 86 -5.59 -9.00 6.01
C TRP A 86 -5.76 -9.14 4.48
N LEU A 87 -5.24 -8.18 3.70
CA LEU A 87 -5.29 -8.22 2.23
C LEU A 87 -4.52 -9.42 1.66
N LYS A 88 -3.38 -9.79 2.25
CA LYS A 88 -2.63 -10.99 1.86
C LYS A 88 -3.45 -12.25 2.09
N GLN A 89 -4.11 -12.36 3.25
CA GLN A 89 -4.99 -13.50 3.54
C GLN A 89 -6.18 -13.56 2.59
N LEU A 90 -6.79 -12.42 2.26
CA LEU A 90 -7.85 -12.34 1.25
C LEU A 90 -7.37 -12.84 -0.12
N GLN A 91 -6.18 -12.42 -0.53
CA GLN A 91 -5.59 -12.83 -1.80
C GLN A 91 -5.32 -14.34 -1.85
N VAL A 92 -4.85 -14.92 -0.73
CA VAL A 92 -4.68 -16.37 -0.61
C VAL A 92 -6.01 -17.10 -0.70
N LYS A 93 -7.03 -16.61 0.02
CA LYS A 93 -8.36 -17.23 0.06
C LYS A 93 -9.05 -17.24 -1.31
N LEU A 94 -8.93 -16.16 -2.08
CA LEU A 94 -9.62 -16.01 -3.37
C LEU A 94 -8.83 -16.53 -4.56
N HIS A 95 -7.50 -16.38 -4.54
CA HIS A 95 -6.66 -16.62 -5.70
C HIS A 95 -5.56 -17.66 -5.48
N ASN A 96 -5.23 -17.97 -4.23
CA ASN A 96 -4.17 -18.91 -3.83
C ASN A 96 -2.93 -18.89 -4.74
N PRO A 97 -2.24 -17.73 -4.88
CA PRO A 97 -1.21 -17.57 -5.89
C PRO A 97 -0.01 -18.50 -5.60
N PRO A 98 0.54 -19.17 -6.62
CA PRO A 98 1.58 -20.20 -6.44
C PRO A 98 2.87 -19.65 -5.83
N THR A 99 3.12 -18.34 -5.93
CA THR A 99 4.32 -17.67 -5.43
C THR A 99 4.19 -17.12 -4.00
N ILE A 100 3.08 -17.37 -3.30
CA ILE A 100 2.86 -16.85 -1.94
C ILE A 100 3.92 -17.34 -0.93
N HIS A 101 4.35 -18.60 -1.06
CA HIS A 101 5.30 -19.24 -0.15
C HIS A 101 6.74 -19.26 -0.69
N TYR A 102 6.99 -18.60 -1.82
CA TYR A 102 8.36 -18.51 -2.34
C TYR A 102 9.22 -17.69 -1.38
N PRO A 103 10.53 -17.97 -1.28
CA PRO A 103 11.43 -17.08 -0.58
C PRO A 103 11.50 -15.73 -1.31
N SER A 104 11.73 -14.64 -0.58
CA SER A 104 11.77 -13.29 -1.17
C SER A 104 12.81 -13.16 -2.30
N SER A 105 13.91 -13.91 -2.23
CA SER A 105 14.93 -14.00 -3.28
C SER A 105 14.45 -14.62 -4.60
N GLN A 106 13.33 -15.36 -4.58
CA GLN A 106 12.80 -16.07 -5.75
C GLN A 106 11.54 -15.43 -6.34
N GLY A 107 11.13 -14.25 -5.84
CA GLY A 107 9.97 -13.52 -6.34
C GLY A 107 8.68 -13.91 -5.62
N GLN A 108 8.74 -13.93 -4.28
CA GLN A 108 7.56 -14.06 -3.42
C GLN A 108 6.51 -13.00 -3.78
N MET A 109 5.24 -13.39 -3.79
CA MET A 109 4.15 -12.43 -3.94
C MET A 109 4.10 -11.50 -2.73
N ASP A 110 3.91 -10.20 -2.99
CA ASP A 110 3.70 -9.18 -1.97
C ASP A 110 2.58 -8.21 -2.38
N ILE A 111 2.09 -7.43 -1.43
CA ILE A 111 0.99 -6.46 -1.60
C ILE A 111 1.43 -5.09 -1.10
N CYS A 112 1.03 -4.05 -1.83
CA CYS A 112 1.06 -2.67 -1.38
C CYS A 112 -0.29 -1.99 -1.68
N VAL A 113 -0.64 -0.99 -0.89
CA VAL A 113 -1.86 -0.19 -1.03
C VAL A 113 -1.59 1.00 -1.95
N THR A 114 -2.50 1.26 -2.88
CA THR A 114 -2.49 2.42 -3.78
C THR A 114 -3.71 3.29 -3.56
N ALA A 115 -3.68 4.53 -4.05
CA ALA A 115 -4.84 5.43 -4.04
C ALA A 115 -5.79 5.11 -5.21
N GLY A 116 -6.21 3.83 -5.31
CA GLY A 116 -7.07 3.32 -6.37
C GLY A 116 -6.31 2.76 -7.58
N GLY A 117 -7.08 2.20 -8.53
CA GLY A 117 -6.54 1.49 -9.69
C GLY A 117 -5.80 2.40 -10.68
N GLN A 118 -6.25 3.64 -10.85
CA GLN A 118 -5.60 4.61 -11.73
C GLN A 118 -4.21 5.01 -11.22
N ASP A 119 -4.08 5.28 -9.92
CA ASP A 119 -2.78 5.54 -9.28
C ASP A 119 -1.82 4.35 -9.44
N GLY A 120 -2.31 3.14 -9.24
CA GLY A 120 -1.54 1.91 -9.48
C GLY A 120 -1.04 1.79 -10.92
N LEU A 121 -1.93 1.95 -11.91
CA LEU A 121 -1.58 1.90 -13.33
C LEU A 121 -0.57 2.98 -13.73
N CYS A 122 -0.72 4.20 -13.20
CA CYS A 122 0.22 5.29 -13.44
C CYS A 122 1.62 4.98 -12.90
N LYS A 123 1.73 4.31 -11.75
CA LYS A 123 3.00 3.92 -11.11
C LYS A 123 3.67 2.71 -11.75
N VAL A 124 2.89 1.75 -12.25
CA VAL A 124 3.39 0.49 -12.86
C VAL A 124 3.80 0.68 -14.32
N ARG A 125 3.74 1.89 -14.88
CA ARG A 125 4.16 2.11 -16.26
C ARG A 125 5.66 1.81 -16.46
N LEU A 126 5.94 0.57 -16.90
CA LEU A 126 7.27 -0.01 -17.06
C LEU A 126 7.94 0.35 -18.38
N LYS A 127 7.26 1.06 -19.28
CA LYS A 127 7.83 1.44 -20.57
C LYS A 127 7.96 2.95 -20.76
N GLY A 128 8.98 3.36 -21.51
CA GLY A 128 9.24 4.75 -21.87
C GLY A 128 8.15 5.35 -22.76
N LYS A 129 8.17 6.68 -22.95
CA LYS A 129 7.26 7.33 -23.91
C LYS A 129 7.44 6.68 -25.30
N GLY A 130 6.33 6.34 -25.96
CA GLY A 130 6.31 5.83 -27.34
C GLY A 130 6.36 4.31 -27.51
N THR A 131 6.44 3.52 -26.43
CA THR A 131 6.44 2.06 -26.55
C THR A 131 5.02 1.49 -26.68
N PRO A 132 4.77 0.52 -27.59
CA PRO A 132 3.46 -0.10 -27.72
C PRO A 132 3.02 -0.82 -26.44
N HIS A 133 1.75 -0.67 -26.09
CA HIS A 133 1.07 -1.46 -25.07
C HIS A 133 -0.01 -2.30 -25.73
N GLU A 134 -0.04 -3.58 -25.41
CA GLU A 134 -1.17 -4.43 -25.79
C GLU A 134 -2.40 -3.94 -25.02
N LYS A 135 -3.40 -3.49 -25.75
CA LYS A 135 -4.70 -3.09 -25.21
C LYS A 135 -5.75 -4.00 -25.82
N SER A 136 -6.71 -4.45 -25.02
CA SER A 136 -7.88 -5.14 -25.56
C SER A 136 -8.66 -4.17 -26.45
N ASN A 137 -8.94 -4.57 -27.70
CA ASN A 137 -9.84 -3.84 -28.59
C ASN A 137 -11.28 -4.05 -28.10
N THR A 138 -11.72 -3.29 -27.11
CA THR A 138 -13.12 -3.30 -26.68
C THR A 138 -13.60 -1.86 -26.59
N PHE A 139 -14.22 -1.40 -27.68
CA PHE A 139 -15.14 -0.28 -27.65
C PHE A 139 -16.40 -0.77 -26.94
N ILE A 140 -16.60 -0.35 -25.68
CA ILE A 140 -17.87 -0.54 -25.00
C ILE A 140 -18.79 0.55 -25.55
N ASN A 141 -19.54 0.22 -26.60
CA ASN A 141 -20.59 1.08 -27.14
C ASN A 141 -21.77 1.04 -26.17
N THR A 142 -21.73 1.83 -25.09
CA THR A 142 -22.91 2.05 -24.23
C THR A 142 -23.82 3.06 -24.91
N GLY A 143 -24.43 2.66 -26.03
CA GLY A 143 -25.60 3.33 -26.58
C GLY A 143 -26.83 2.89 -25.79
N ILE A 144 -27.15 3.61 -24.71
CA ILE A 144 -28.48 3.58 -24.11
C ILE A 144 -29.21 4.79 -24.67
N SER A 145 -29.90 4.61 -25.80
CA SER A 145 -30.97 5.53 -26.21
C SER A 145 -32.13 5.36 -25.21
N HIS A 146 -32.52 6.48 -24.59
CA HIS A 146 -33.86 6.65 -24.04
C HIS A 146 -34.82 6.98 -25.18
#